data_AF-A0AAJ0E621-F1
#
_entry.id   AF-A0AAJ0E621-F1
#
_cell.length_a   1.000
_cell.length_b   1.000
_cell.length_c   1.000
_cell.angle_alpha   90.00
_cell.angle_beta   90.00
_cell.angle_gamma   90.00
#
_symmetry.space_group_name_H-M   'P 1'
#
loop_
_entity.id
_entity.type
_entity.pdbx_description
1 polymer ?
#
loop_
_entity_poly.entity_id
_entity_poly.type
_entity_poly.pdbx_seq_one_letter_code
_entity_poly.pdbx_strand_id
1 'polypeptide(L)'
;MSAIKWDTWNDEITQLYVTEDRSAEETIKTLNQRHKLRITIKQFKKRYSGLKKVRANEWRAIKREMQKQKAAGKECLIFLNGRQLDPERVARELRRYSGIRGRDVEDGGVPIGE
;
A
#
# COMPACT_ATOMS: atom_id res chain seq x y z
N MET A 1 -25.29 8.32 17.57
CA MET A 1 -24.30 8.71 16.54
C MET A 1 -24.52 7.82 15.33
N SER A 2 -24.91 8.38 14.20
CA SER A 2 -25.11 7.62 12.97
C SER A 2 -23.79 7.00 12.51
N ALA A 3 -23.79 5.70 12.22
CA ALA A 3 -22.59 5.03 11.73
C ALA A 3 -22.17 5.64 10.39
N ILE A 4 -20.89 5.99 10.26
CA ILE A 4 -20.33 6.48 8.99
C ILE A 4 -20.44 5.35 7.97
N LYS A 5 -21.11 5.60 6.84
CA LYS A 5 -21.18 4.67 5.71
C LYS A 5 -19.89 4.78 4.89
N TRP A 6 -18.88 4.03 5.30
CA TRP A 6 -17.54 4.12 4.69
C TRP A 6 -17.48 3.60 3.26
N ASP A 7 -18.30 2.59 2.96
CA ASP A 7 -18.39 1.97 1.64
C ASP A 7 -18.77 3.00 0.56
N THR A 8 -19.72 3.88 0.88
CA THR A 8 -20.16 4.99 0.03
C THR A 8 -19.03 5.94 -0.39
N TRP A 9 -17.98 6.05 0.44
CA TRP A 9 -16.88 6.99 0.21
C TRP A 9 -15.56 6.29 -0.13
N ASN A 10 -15.57 4.97 -0.30
CA ASN A 10 -14.35 4.19 -0.45
C ASN A 10 -13.55 4.57 -1.70
N ASP A 11 -14.24 4.80 -2.82
CA ASP A 11 -13.59 5.20 -4.08
C ASP A 11 -12.97 6.59 -3.98
N GLU A 12 -13.70 7.57 -3.43
CA GLU A 12 -13.16 8.92 -3.23
C GLU A 12 -12.00 8.94 -2.23
N ILE A 13 -12.10 8.14 -1.15
CA ILE A 13 -10.99 7.96 -0.20
C ILE A 13 -9.78 7.35 -0.90
N THR A 14 -9.97 6.32 -1.71
CA THR A 14 -8.87 5.67 -2.43
C THR A 14 -8.22 6.64 -3.41
N GLN A 15 -9.02 7.40 -4.15
CA GLN A 15 -8.51 8.41 -5.07
C GLN A 15 -7.70 9.49 -4.34
N LEU A 16 -8.28 10.14 -3.32
CA LEU A 16 -7.61 11.22 -2.60
C LEU A 16 -6.40 10.73 -1.80
N TYR A 17 -6.56 9.63 -1.07
CA TYR A 17 -5.53 9.16 -0.16
C TYR A 17 -4.44 8.42 -0.92
N VAL A 18 -4.79 7.46 -1.78
CA VAL A 18 -3.83 6.52 -2.36
C VAL A 18 -3.29 7.02 -3.69
N THR A 19 -4.17 7.39 -4.63
CA THR A 19 -3.78 7.85 -5.97
C THR A 19 -3.12 9.23 -5.93
N GLU A 20 -3.76 10.21 -5.29
CA GLU A 20 -3.27 11.59 -5.16
C GLU A 20 -2.26 11.79 -4.03
N ASP A 21 -1.92 10.72 -3.30
CA ASP A 21 -1.02 10.70 -2.16
C ASP A 21 -1.31 11.72 -1.03
N ARG A 22 -2.55 12.18 -0.87
CA ARG A 22 -2.86 13.14 0.21
C ARG A 22 -2.63 12.54 1.59
N SER A 23 -2.35 13.38 2.57
CA SER A 23 -2.28 12.93 3.95
C SER A 23 -3.65 12.45 4.45
N ALA A 24 -3.64 11.67 5.54
CA ALA A 24 -4.90 11.26 6.19
C ALA A 24 -5.68 12.50 6.67
N GLU A 25 -5.00 13.53 7.15
CA GLU A 25 -5.61 14.77 7.64
C GLU A 25 -6.27 15.55 6.50
N GLU A 26 -5.59 15.72 5.37
CA GLU A 26 -6.17 16.40 4.20
C GLU A 26 -7.35 15.62 3.62
N THR A 27 -7.25 14.30 3.54
CA THR A 27 -8.33 13.44 3.05
C THR A 27 -9.56 13.58 3.94
N ILE A 28 -9.38 13.51 5.26
CA ILE A 28 -10.45 13.68 6.26
C ILE A 28 -11.05 15.08 6.18
N LYS A 29 -10.22 16.13 6.10
CA LYS A 29 -10.68 17.51 5.98
C LYS A 29 -11.55 17.68 4.74
N THR A 30 -11.11 17.14 3.60
CA THR A 30 -11.86 17.17 2.34
C THR A 30 -13.22 16.46 2.48
N LEU A 31 -13.25 15.25 3.04
CA LEU A 31 -14.49 14.48 3.21
C LEU A 31 -15.46 15.11 4.22
N ASN A 32 -14.95 15.62 5.33
CA ASN A 32 -15.75 16.31 6.33
C ASN A 32 -16.38 17.59 5.77
N GLN A 33 -15.64 18.34 4.93
CA GLN A 33 -16.14 19.54 4.27
C GLN A 33 -17.17 19.24 3.18
N ARG A 34 -16.88 18.29 2.28
CA ARG A 34 -17.75 17.98 1.12
C ARG A 34 -19.05 17.29 1.53
N HIS A 35 -18.97 16.32 2.44
CA HIS A 35 -20.08 15.43 2.75
C HIS A 35 -20.69 15.69 4.14
N LYS A 36 -20.29 16.79 4.79
CA LYS A 36 -20.70 17.15 6.16
C LYS A 36 -20.49 16.01 7.17
N LEU A 37 -19.42 15.24 6.97
CA LEU A 37 -19.06 14.11 7.83
C LEU A 37 -18.27 14.60 9.04
N ARG A 38 -18.20 13.74 10.06
CA ARG A 38 -17.36 13.95 11.25
C ARG A 38 -16.43 12.76 11.45
N ILE A 39 -15.58 12.50 10.44
CA ILE A 39 -14.55 11.47 10.50
C ILE A 39 -13.41 11.95 11.40
N THR A 40 -13.02 11.11 12.35
CA THR A 40 -11.81 11.32 13.16
C THR A 40 -10.60 10.61 12.54
N ILE A 41 -9.40 11.11 12.83
CA ILE A 41 -8.15 10.49 12.34
C ILE A 41 -7.96 9.05 12.81
N LYS A 42 -8.41 8.72 14.03
CA LYS A 42 -8.34 7.36 14.58
C LYS A 42 -9.22 6.40 13.78
N GLN A 43 -10.45 6.82 13.45
CA GLN A 43 -11.36 6.02 12.62
C GLN A 43 -10.82 5.80 11.22
N PHE A 44 -10.28 6.87 10.59
CA PHE A 44 -9.70 6.79 9.26
C PHE A 44 -8.48 5.86 9.24
N LYS A 45 -7.50 6.07 10.15
CA LYS A 45 -6.28 5.26 10.21
C LYS A 45 -6.57 3.78 10.50
N LYS A 46 -7.60 3.47 11.30
CA LYS A 46 -8.03 2.09 11.57
C LYS A 46 -8.40 1.34 10.29
N ARG A 47 -8.92 2.03 9.27
CA ARG A 47 -9.36 1.42 8.01
C ARG A 47 -8.33 1.55 6.88
N TYR A 48 -7.77 2.73 6.68
CA TYR A 48 -7.05 3.05 5.44
C TYR A 48 -5.53 3.12 5.60
N SER A 49 -4.98 3.10 6.83
CA SER A 49 -3.53 3.24 7.02
C SER A 49 -2.68 2.13 6.38
N GLY A 50 -3.29 0.99 6.06
CA GLY A 50 -2.65 -0.12 5.35
C GLY A 50 -2.49 0.12 3.86
N LEU A 51 -3.31 0.97 3.23
CA LEU A 51 -3.35 1.09 1.76
C LEU A 51 -2.10 1.72 1.14
N LYS A 52 -1.31 2.47 1.92
CA LYS A 52 -0.02 3.04 1.49
C LYS A 52 1.19 2.17 1.87
N LYS A 53 0.96 1.04 2.54
CA LYS A 53 2.02 0.19 3.10
C LYS A 53 2.16 -1.05 2.25
N VAL A 54 3.41 -1.35 1.91
CA VAL A 54 3.82 -2.64 1.37
C VAL A 54 4.34 -3.46 2.55
N ARG A 55 3.85 -4.69 2.71
CA ARG A 55 4.26 -5.62 3.77
C ARG A 55 5.66 -6.18 3.50
N ALA A 56 6.29 -6.71 4.55
CA ALA A 56 7.65 -7.24 4.45
C ALA A 56 7.78 -8.39 3.43
N ASN A 57 6.80 -9.30 3.37
CA ASN A 57 6.76 -10.39 2.41
C ASN A 57 6.60 -9.87 0.96
N GLU A 58 5.75 -8.86 0.75
CA GLU A 58 5.57 -8.20 -0.55
C GLU A 58 6.87 -7.53 -1.01
N TRP A 59 7.59 -6.84 -0.12
CA TRP A 59 8.90 -6.27 -0.45
C TRP A 59 9.94 -7.32 -0.86
N ARG A 60 9.93 -8.51 -0.24
CA ARG A 60 10.81 -9.62 -0.66
C ARG A 60 10.45 -10.13 -2.04
N ALA A 61 9.15 -10.26 -2.35
CA ALA A 61 8.68 -10.69 -3.67
C ALA A 61 9.06 -9.67 -4.75
N ILE A 62 8.77 -8.38 -4.51
CA ILE A 62 9.17 -7.26 -5.37
C ILE A 62 10.67 -7.31 -5.66
N LYS A 63 11.50 -7.50 -4.64
CA LYS A 63 12.96 -7.58 -4.81
C LYS A 63 13.36 -8.72 -5.74
N ARG A 64 12.82 -9.93 -5.53
CA ARG A 64 13.12 -11.10 -6.38
C ARG A 64 12.78 -10.80 -7.83
N GLU A 65 11.64 -10.18 -8.07
CA GLU A 65 11.21 -9.83 -9.42
C GLU A 65 12.10 -8.75 -10.04
N MET A 66 12.40 -7.67 -9.32
CA MET A 66 13.32 -6.63 -9.80
C MET A 66 14.72 -7.18 -10.12
N GLN A 67 15.22 -8.14 -9.35
CA GLN A 67 16.50 -8.78 -9.64
C GLN A 67 16.46 -9.60 -10.94
N LYS A 68 15.37 -10.33 -11.19
CA LYS A 68 15.17 -11.06 -12.46
C LYS A 68 15.12 -10.10 -13.65
N GLN A 69 14.35 -9.03 -13.54
CA GLN A 69 14.22 -8.04 -14.61
C GLN A 69 15.54 -7.29 -14.86
N LYS A 70 16.29 -6.96 -13.79
CA LYS A 70 17.62 -6.37 -13.90
C LYS A 70 18.61 -7.31 -14.59
N ALA A 71 18.57 -8.61 -14.31
CA ALA A 71 19.39 -9.61 -15.01
C ALA A 71 19.04 -9.71 -16.51
N ALA A 72 17.80 -9.41 -16.88
CA ALA A 72 17.35 -9.27 -18.26
C ALA A 72 17.63 -7.87 -18.87
N GLY A 73 18.35 -6.99 -18.17
CA GLY A 73 18.68 -5.64 -18.63
C GLY A 73 17.53 -4.64 -18.60
N LYS A 74 16.44 -4.93 -17.89
CA LYS A 74 15.26 -4.06 -17.79
C LYS A 74 15.25 -3.26 -16.49
N GLU A 75 14.83 -2.01 -16.58
CA GLU A 75 14.49 -1.19 -15.43
C GLU A 75 13.02 -1.39 -15.03
N CYS A 76 12.71 -1.25 -13.74
CA CYS A 76 11.37 -1.49 -13.21
C CYS A 76 10.89 -0.29 -12.39
N LEU A 77 9.67 0.15 -12.68
CA LEU A 77 8.93 1.07 -11.83
C LEU A 77 7.96 0.24 -10.98
N ILE A 78 7.88 0.55 -9.69
CA ILE A 78 6.94 -0.12 -8.78
C ILE A 78 5.73 0.76 -8.59
N PHE A 79 4.55 0.18 -8.78
CA PHE A 79 3.27 0.80 -8.47
C PHE A 79 2.61 0.08 -7.29
N LEU A 80 2.07 0.85 -6.35
CA LEU A 80 1.22 0.36 -5.27
C LEU A 80 -0.14 1.04 -5.41
N ASN A 81 -1.20 0.24 -5.64
CA ASN A 81 -2.57 0.75 -5.78
C ASN A 81 -2.67 1.91 -6.79
N GLY A 82 -2.08 1.72 -7.98
CA GLY A 82 -2.09 2.72 -9.06
C GLY A 82 -1.12 3.88 -8.90
N ARG A 83 -0.45 4.00 -7.75
CA ARG A 83 0.54 5.05 -7.49
C ARG A 83 1.97 4.53 -7.65
N GLN A 84 2.79 5.21 -8.43
CA GLN A 84 4.23 4.93 -8.48
C GLN A 84 4.88 5.20 -7.11
N LEU A 85 5.63 4.22 -6.60
CA LEU A 85 6.43 4.41 -5.41
C LEU A 85 7.67 5.24 -5.74
N ASP A 86 7.98 6.13 -4.81
CA ASP A 86 9.17 6.94 -4.86
C ASP A 86 10.44 6.05 -4.97
N PRO A 87 11.34 6.29 -5.94
CA PRO A 87 12.54 5.49 -6.14
C PRO A 87 13.46 5.43 -4.92
N GLU A 88 13.58 6.52 -4.14
CA GLU A 88 14.41 6.51 -2.93
C GLU A 88 13.79 5.64 -1.83
N ARG A 89 12.46 5.69 -1.67
CA ARG A 89 11.72 4.76 -0.79
C ARG A 89 11.94 3.32 -1.21
N VAL A 90 11.83 3.02 -2.50
CA VAL A 90 12.06 1.68 -3.03
C VAL A 90 13.48 1.21 -2.73
N ALA A 91 14.49 2.03 -3.06
CA ALA A 91 15.88 1.70 -2.79
C ALA A 91 16.16 1.44 -1.30
N ARG A 92 15.58 2.27 -0.42
CA ARG A 92 15.68 2.12 1.04
C ARG A 92 15.08 0.80 1.52
N GLU A 93 13.88 0.46 1.08
CA GLU A 93 13.20 -0.78 1.49
C GLU A 93 13.88 -2.03 0.89
N LEU A 94 14.35 -1.97 -0.36
CA LEU A 94 15.11 -3.07 -0.96
C LEU A 94 16.42 -3.37 -0.21
N ARG A 95 17.10 -2.33 0.29
CA ARG A 95 18.27 -2.46 1.19
C ARG A 95 17.87 -3.01 2.55
N ARG A 96 16.75 -2.54 3.12
CA ARG A 96 16.25 -3.04 4.42
C ARG A 96 15.98 -4.55 4.39
N TYR A 97 15.40 -5.04 3.30
CA TYR A 97 15.14 -6.46 3.09
C TYR A 97 16.27 -7.16 2.31
N SER A 98 17.49 -6.59 2.30
CA SER A 98 18.67 -7.23 1.71
C SER A 98 19.42 -8.16 2.64
N GLY A 99 19.26 -8.02 3.95
CA GLY A 99 19.80 -8.92 4.95
C GLY A 99 18.75 -9.90 5.42
N ILE A 100 18.78 -11.13 4.89
CA ILE A 100 18.61 -12.42 5.59
C ILE A 100 18.87 -13.47 4.49
N ARG A 101 20.09 -14.00 4.47
CA ARG A 101 20.33 -15.38 4.05
C ARG A 101 19.70 -16.26 5.13
N GLY A 102 18.80 -17.17 4.74
CA GLY A 102 18.33 -18.24 5.62
C GLY A 102 17.00 -17.95 6.32
N ARG A 103 15.90 -18.16 5.61
CA ARG A 103 14.98 -19.27 5.86
C ARG A 103 13.87 -19.16 4.82
N ASP A 104 13.85 -20.11 3.89
CA ASP A 104 12.62 -20.46 3.19
C ASP A 104 11.59 -20.80 4.27
N VAL A 105 10.66 -19.89 4.50
CA VAL A 105 9.42 -20.22 5.17
C VAL A 105 8.48 -20.51 4.02
N GLU A 106 8.34 -21.80 3.71
CA GLU A 106 7.24 -22.33 2.93
C GLU A 106 5.95 -21.98 3.68
N ASP A 107 5.40 -20.79 3.40
CA ASP A 107 4.08 -20.42 3.88
C ASP A 107 3.09 -21.09 2.92
N GLY A 108 2.49 -22.17 3.42
CA GLY A 108 1.69 -23.14 2.67
C GLY A 108 0.62 -22.50 1.80
N GLY A 109 0.93 -22.37 0.51
CA GLY A 109 -0.07 -22.22 -0.53
C GLY A 109 -0.98 -23.45 -0.49
N VAL A 110 -2.20 -23.25 0.01
CA VAL A 110 -3.27 -24.23 -0.10
C VAL A 110 -3.44 -24.58 -1.58
N PRO A 111 -3.35 -25.86 -1.99
CA PRO A 111 -3.66 -26.23 -3.35
C PRO A 111 -5.15 -25.99 -3.57
N ILE A 112 -5.48 -25.14 -4.54
CA ILE A 112 -6.81 -25.14 -5.14
C ILE A 112 -6.84 -26.39 -6.00
N GLY A 113 -7.53 -27.41 -5.51
CA GLY A 113 -7.70 -28.67 -6.22
C GLY A 113 -8.57 -28.52 -7.45
N GLU A 114 -8.30 -29.38 -8.42
CA GLU A 114 -9.28 -30.15 -9.19
C GLU A 114 -8.72 -31.56 -9.38
#